data_AF-A0A2V1AWQ4-F1
#
_entry.id   AF-A0A2V1AWQ4-F1
#
_cell.length_a   1.000
_cell.length_b   1.000
_cell.length_c   1.000
_cell.angle_alpha   90.00
_cell.angle_beta   90.00
_cell.angle_gamma   90.00
#
_symmetry.space_group_name_H-M   'P 1'
#
loop_
_entity.id
_entity.type
_entity.pdbx_description
1 polymer ?
#
loop_
_entity_poly.entity_id
_entity_poly.type
_entity_poly.pdbx_seq_one_letter_code
_entity_poly.pdbx_strand_id
1 'polypeptide(L)'
;MSYLYIKRFVEEQVEILSQPLVIDDDVRRVMAKHNLPEETVKNALFKVNLSLKRHNKHKFSKQVVHQLVQQITKNEHDKLMKVNEQLQKVTQLVQPIIVPEAKGGLTVSERVTRLQELADVLPEPAYLFALDGGEDEEAEKEKVEEKEEDNEDGLIVDDQDRVERISKKQLEEEYIQAIREEVKEDVTLQKATNEELRQRYAALREQLVEISQKLIYDQQKLGYLEALEKKVEALKGSGMEASEASEASEGGRDDLEAQITRFRILVEKLEYATT
;
A
#
# COMPACT_ATOMS: atom_id res chain seq x y z
N MET A 1 12.68 -6.13 -0.90
CA MET A 1 13.47 -5.69 0.28
C MET A 1 14.80 -6.42 0.31
N SER A 2 15.88 -5.81 -0.17
CA SER A 2 17.21 -6.43 -0.17
C SER A 2 17.89 -6.22 1.18
N TYR A 3 18.57 -7.25 1.69
CA TYR A 3 19.36 -7.21 2.92
C TYR A 3 20.35 -6.02 2.97
N LEU A 4 20.84 -5.60 1.80
CA LEU A 4 21.74 -4.45 1.67
C LEU A 4 21.07 -3.11 1.99
N TYR A 5 19.79 -2.93 1.64
CA TYR A 5 19.04 -1.72 1.95
C TYR A 5 18.82 -1.57 3.46
N ILE A 6 18.38 -2.65 4.12
CA ILE A 6 18.16 -2.66 5.58
C ILE A 6 19.48 -2.45 6.32
N LYS A 7 20.58 -3.01 5.81
CA LYS A 7 21.91 -2.77 6.37
C LYS A 7 22.32 -1.31 6.26
N ARG A 8 22.16 -0.68 5.08
CA ARG A 8 22.49 0.74 4.87
C ARG A 8 21.65 1.65 5.75
N PHE A 9 20.35 1.42 5.84
CA PHE A 9 19.46 2.18 6.71
C PHE A 9 19.88 2.09 8.19
N VAL A 10 20.20 0.89 8.67
CA VAL A 10 20.67 0.74 10.06
C VAL A 10 22.05 1.38 10.27
N GLU A 11 22.94 1.31 9.28
CA GLU A 11 24.25 1.99 9.32
C GLU A 11 24.08 3.53 9.35
N GLU A 12 23.17 4.09 8.57
CA GLU A 12 22.83 5.52 8.54
C GLU A 12 22.21 6.01 9.87
N GLN A 13 21.29 5.23 10.45
CA GLN A 13 20.74 5.56 11.77
C GLN A 13 21.80 5.47 12.88
N VAL A 14 22.75 4.55 12.77
CA VAL A 14 23.90 4.48 13.68
C VAL A 14 24.86 5.66 13.46
N GLU A 15 24.99 6.13 12.23
CA GLU A 15 25.79 7.29 11.87
C GLU A 15 25.21 8.58 12.46
N ILE A 16 23.90 8.81 12.33
CA ILE A 16 23.17 9.92 12.97
C ILE A 16 23.36 9.88 14.49
N LEU A 17 23.20 8.71 15.12
CA LEU A 17 23.42 8.56 16.56
C LEU A 17 24.88 8.80 16.98
N SER A 18 25.83 8.67 16.05
CA SER A 18 27.26 8.85 16.28
C SER A 18 27.77 10.26 15.98
N GLN A 19 26.90 11.15 15.49
CA GLN A 19 27.25 12.54 15.21
C GLN A 19 27.75 13.23 16.50
N PRO A 20 28.85 13.99 16.43
CA PRO A 20 29.38 14.70 17.58
C PRO A 20 28.44 15.83 17.98
N LEU A 21 28.25 16.03 19.28
CA LEU A 21 27.53 17.18 19.81
C LEU A 21 28.28 18.46 19.45
N VAL A 22 27.62 19.35 18.74
CA VAL A 22 28.09 20.69 18.39
C VAL A 22 27.63 21.68 19.48
N ILE A 23 28.30 22.82 19.59
CA ILE A 23 27.85 23.90 20.47
C ILE A 23 26.62 24.54 19.85
N ASP A 24 25.44 24.06 20.25
CA ASP A 24 24.16 24.64 19.87
C ASP A 24 23.90 25.96 20.61
N ASP A 25 22.96 26.76 20.11
CA ASP A 25 22.58 28.04 20.72
C ASP A 25 22.10 27.89 22.17
N ASP A 26 21.57 26.73 22.55
CA ASP A 26 21.21 26.42 23.94
C ASP A 26 22.44 26.20 24.83
N VAL A 27 23.50 25.56 24.31
CA VAL A 27 24.78 25.44 25.02
C VAL A 27 25.41 26.83 25.18
N ARG A 28 25.27 27.68 24.16
CA ARG A 28 25.72 29.09 24.21
C ARG A 28 24.95 29.92 25.24
N ARG A 29 23.65 29.69 25.41
CA ARG A 29 22.83 30.32 26.49
C ARG A 29 23.28 29.86 27.88
N VAL A 30 23.58 28.58 28.06
CA VAL A 30 24.07 28.04 29.34
C VAL A 30 25.49 28.57 29.66
N MET A 31 26.34 28.73 28.64
CA MET A 31 27.65 29.38 28.79
C MET A 31 27.54 30.83 29.25
N ALA A 32 26.65 31.61 28.63
CA ALA A 32 26.41 33.01 29.01
C ALA A 32 25.85 33.14 30.43
N LYS A 33 25.05 32.18 30.90
CA LYS A 33 24.47 32.18 32.25
C LYS A 33 25.49 31.87 33.36
N HIS A 34 26.56 31.13 33.04
CA HIS A 34 27.53 30.65 34.02
C HIS A 34 28.94 31.25 33.88
N ASN A 35 29.16 32.22 32.97
CA ASN A 35 30.46 32.83 32.69
C ASN A 35 31.59 31.80 32.48
N LEU A 36 31.29 30.69 31.81
CA LEU A 36 32.27 29.65 31.54
C LEU A 36 33.10 30.01 30.31
N PRO A 37 34.44 29.93 30.37
CA PRO A 37 35.29 30.18 29.21
C PRO A 37 35.04 29.10 28.15
N GLU A 38 34.88 29.54 26.90
CA GLU A 38 34.52 28.70 25.75
C GLU A 38 35.45 27.50 25.58
N GLU A 39 36.72 27.64 25.97
CA GLU A 39 37.72 26.57 25.95
C GLU A 39 37.40 25.40 26.90
N THR A 40 36.84 25.68 28.08
CA THR A 40 36.47 24.63 29.04
C THR A 40 35.28 23.82 28.56
N VAL A 41 34.33 24.47 27.89
CA VAL A 41 33.15 23.81 27.33
C VAL A 41 33.50 23.03 26.07
N LYS A 42 34.38 23.56 25.20
CA LYS A 42 34.95 22.81 24.07
C LYS A 42 35.68 21.56 24.55
N ASN A 43 36.50 21.66 25.59
CA ASN A 43 37.21 20.51 26.16
C ASN A 43 36.26 19.48 26.82
N ALA A 44 35.19 19.95 27.49
CA ALA A 44 34.18 19.06 28.07
C ALA A 44 33.37 18.34 26.98
N LEU A 45 32.91 19.07 25.96
CA LEU A 45 32.20 18.51 24.80
C LEU A 45 33.08 17.53 24.04
N PHE A 46 34.38 17.83 23.87
CA PHE A 46 35.31 16.91 23.24
C PHE A 46 35.42 15.58 24.01
N LYS A 47 35.52 15.63 25.34
CA LYS A 47 35.53 14.42 26.19
C LYS A 47 34.22 13.65 26.13
N VAL A 48 33.07 14.34 26.12
CA VAL A 48 31.75 13.72 26.00
C VAL A 48 31.58 13.09 24.62
N ASN A 49 31.94 13.77 23.55
CA ASN A 49 31.90 13.25 22.18
C ASN A 49 32.81 12.04 22.01
N LEU A 50 34.00 12.04 22.62
CA LEU A 50 34.89 10.87 22.62
C LEU A 50 34.27 9.68 23.38
N SER A 51 33.62 9.94 24.51
CA SER A 51 32.89 8.92 25.28
C SER A 51 31.70 8.37 24.50
N LEU A 52 30.93 9.25 23.85
CA LEU A 52 29.77 8.91 23.01
C LEU A 52 30.20 8.03 21.83
N LYS A 53 31.26 8.43 21.12
CA LYS A 53 31.83 7.63 20.02
C LYS A 53 32.31 6.26 20.49
N ARG A 54 32.98 6.16 21.64
CA ARG A 54 33.44 4.87 22.20
C ARG A 54 32.26 3.99 22.60
N HIS A 55 31.25 4.56 23.25
CA HIS A 55 30.07 3.83 23.70
C HIS A 55 29.20 3.38 22.52
N ASN A 56 28.99 4.24 21.51
CA ASN A 56 28.26 3.87 20.29
C ASN A 56 29.01 2.84 19.45
N LYS A 57 30.35 2.93 19.33
CA LYS A 57 31.15 1.89 18.68
C LYS A 57 31.05 0.52 19.39
N HIS A 58 30.87 0.54 20.71
CA HIS A 58 30.72 -0.69 21.50
C HIS A 58 29.30 -1.27 21.43
N LYS A 59 28.27 -0.42 21.58
CA LYS A 59 26.85 -0.83 21.52
C LYS A 59 26.39 -1.19 20.11
N PHE A 60 26.77 -0.38 19.12
CA PHE A 60 26.48 -0.60 17.71
C PHE A 60 27.69 -1.19 17.00
N SER A 61 28.24 -2.28 17.56
CA SER A 61 29.29 -3.02 16.87
C SER A 61 28.75 -3.59 15.56
N LYS A 62 29.61 -3.74 14.55
CA LYS A 62 29.24 -4.32 13.25
C LYS A 62 28.54 -5.68 13.38
N GLN A 63 28.84 -6.44 14.44
CA GLN A 63 28.21 -7.72 14.75
C GLN A 63 26.77 -7.56 15.25
N VAL A 64 26.49 -6.59 16.12
CA VAL A 64 25.15 -6.31 16.63
C VAL A 64 24.27 -5.75 15.51
N VAL A 65 24.81 -4.84 14.70
CA VAL A 65 24.13 -4.32 13.50
C VAL A 65 23.79 -5.47 12.54
N HIS A 66 24.74 -6.38 12.29
CA HIS A 66 24.48 -7.57 11.47
C HIS A 66 23.37 -8.46 12.02
N GLN A 67 23.35 -8.71 13.34
CA GLN A 67 22.30 -9.49 14.00
C GLN A 67 20.93 -8.80 13.92
N LEU A 68 20.90 -7.48 14.06
CA LEU A 68 19.68 -6.69 13.97
C LEU A 68 19.11 -6.73 12.54
N VAL A 69 19.96 -6.54 11.53
CA VAL A 69 19.59 -6.68 10.12
C VAL A 69 19.08 -8.09 9.82
N GLN A 70 19.72 -9.14 10.36
CA GLN A 70 19.26 -10.53 10.22
C GLN A 70 17.90 -10.79 10.88
N GLN A 71 17.60 -10.17 12.03
CA GLN A 71 16.30 -10.29 12.67
C GLN A 71 15.22 -9.56 11.86
N ILE A 72 15.53 -8.39 11.33
CA ILE A 72 14.61 -7.64 10.47
C ILE A 72 14.33 -8.42 9.19
N THR A 73 15.35 -8.98 8.52
CA THR A 73 15.10 -9.80 7.32
C THR A 73 14.31 -11.07 7.61
N LYS A 74 14.50 -11.71 8.77
CA LYS A 74 13.65 -12.83 9.20
C LYS A 74 12.20 -12.39 9.40
N ASN A 75 11.95 -11.29 10.10
CA ASN A 75 10.60 -10.77 10.31
C ASN A 75 9.92 -10.38 9.00
N GLU A 76 10.64 -9.76 8.07
CA GLU A 76 10.11 -9.44 6.74
C GLU A 76 9.80 -10.71 5.94
N HIS A 77 10.66 -11.73 6.01
CA HIS A 77 10.39 -13.02 5.38
C HIS A 77 9.16 -13.71 5.98
N ASP A 78 8.97 -13.66 7.30
CA ASP A 78 7.80 -14.22 7.98
C ASP A 78 6.51 -13.49 7.58
N LYS A 79 6.56 -12.16 7.39
CA LYS A 79 5.43 -11.39 6.86
C LYS A 79 5.10 -11.80 5.43
N LEU A 80 6.11 -11.93 4.56
CA LEU A 80 5.93 -12.41 3.18
C LEU A 80 5.35 -13.81 3.13
N MET A 81 5.80 -14.72 4.01
CA MET A 81 5.23 -16.07 4.12
C MET A 81 3.76 -16.02 4.52
N LYS A 82 3.37 -15.18 5.48
CA LYS A 82 1.95 -14.99 5.84
C LYS A 82 1.12 -14.46 4.68
N VAL A 83 1.64 -13.49 3.93
CA VAL A 83 0.97 -12.97 2.72
C VAL A 83 0.86 -14.05 1.65
N ASN A 84 1.90 -14.86 1.45
CA ASN A 84 1.89 -15.96 0.49
C ASN A 84 0.91 -17.07 0.91
N GLU A 85 0.83 -17.42 2.19
CA GLU A 85 -0.20 -18.33 2.72
C GLU A 85 -1.62 -17.79 2.48
N GLN A 86 -1.83 -16.48 2.65
CA GLN A 86 -3.12 -15.84 2.37
C GLN A 86 -3.42 -15.82 0.87
N LEU A 87 -2.45 -15.53 0.01
CA LEU A 87 -2.58 -15.61 -1.45
C LEU A 87 -2.81 -17.05 -1.92
N GLN A 88 -2.22 -18.04 -1.26
CA GLN A 88 -2.44 -19.46 -1.55
C GLN A 88 -3.87 -19.87 -1.15
N LYS A 89 -4.39 -19.37 -0.03
CA LYS A 89 -5.80 -19.53 0.34
C LYS A 89 -6.73 -18.87 -0.67
N VAL A 90 -6.41 -17.67 -1.16
CA VAL A 90 -7.16 -17.02 -2.22
C VAL A 90 -7.12 -17.85 -3.50
N THR A 91 -5.95 -18.35 -3.90
CA THR A 91 -5.80 -19.22 -5.07
C THR A 91 -6.63 -20.52 -4.93
N GLN A 92 -6.64 -21.13 -3.74
CA GLN A 92 -7.46 -22.31 -3.44
C GLN A 92 -8.96 -22.02 -3.44
N LEU A 93 -9.37 -20.78 -3.16
CA LEU A 93 -10.77 -20.33 -3.22
C LEU A 93 -11.18 -19.84 -4.60
N VAL A 94 -10.23 -19.46 -5.45
CA VAL A 94 -10.46 -19.02 -6.84
C VAL A 94 -10.39 -20.19 -7.83
N GLN A 95 -9.53 -21.19 -7.63
CA GLN A 95 -9.53 -22.44 -8.42
C GLN A 95 -10.91 -23.15 -8.51
N PRO A 96 -11.76 -23.19 -7.47
CA PRO A 96 -13.10 -23.75 -7.57
C PRO A 96 -14.11 -22.90 -8.36
N ILE A 97 -13.74 -21.71 -8.85
CA ILE A 97 -14.60 -20.89 -9.73
C ILE A 97 -14.57 -21.44 -11.18
N ILE A 98 -13.52 -22.18 -11.57
CA ILE A 98 -13.38 -22.75 -12.92
C ILE A 98 -14.12 -24.09 -13.05
N VAL A 99 -14.46 -24.76 -11.94
CA VAL A 99 -15.16 -26.05 -11.95
C VAL A 99 -16.48 -25.92 -11.18
N PRO A 100 -17.64 -26.04 -11.84
CA PRO A 100 -18.91 -26.15 -11.14
C PRO A 100 -18.84 -27.40 -10.26
N GLU A 101 -19.08 -27.22 -8.96
CA GLU A 101 -19.06 -28.27 -7.90
C GLU A 101 -17.70 -28.60 -7.24
N ALA A 102 -16.98 -27.60 -6.73
CA ALA A 102 -15.93 -27.86 -5.75
C ALA A 102 -16.43 -27.71 -4.30
N LYS A 103 -16.89 -28.83 -3.73
CA LYS A 103 -16.72 -29.42 -2.38
C LYS A 103 -16.51 -28.56 -1.10
N GLY A 104 -16.57 -27.24 -1.12
CA GLY A 104 -16.55 -26.39 0.08
C GLY A 104 -17.95 -25.86 0.34
N GLY A 105 -18.60 -26.32 1.41
CA GLY A 105 -20.00 -26.07 1.76
C GLY A 105 -20.40 -24.63 2.08
N LEU A 106 -19.80 -23.63 1.43
CA LEU A 106 -20.26 -22.25 1.47
C LEU A 106 -21.44 -22.07 0.53
N THR A 107 -22.50 -21.50 1.08
CA THR A 107 -23.68 -21.12 0.30
C THR A 107 -23.31 -20.08 -0.77
N VAL A 108 -24.06 -20.01 -1.87
CA VAL A 108 -23.83 -19.02 -2.93
C VAL A 108 -23.85 -17.60 -2.33
N SER A 109 -24.70 -17.37 -1.34
CA SER A 109 -24.82 -16.11 -0.62
C SER A 109 -23.56 -15.68 0.15
N GLU A 110 -22.91 -16.61 0.86
CA GLU A 110 -21.69 -16.31 1.63
C GLU A 110 -20.48 -16.05 0.72
N ARG A 111 -20.51 -16.58 -0.50
CA ARG A 111 -19.46 -16.34 -1.50
C ARG A 111 -19.56 -14.95 -2.10
N VAL A 112 -20.78 -14.47 -2.36
CA VAL A 112 -21.01 -13.13 -2.91
C VAL A 112 -20.66 -12.04 -1.89
N THR A 113 -21.02 -12.22 -0.61
CA THR A 113 -20.65 -11.25 0.44
C THR A 113 -19.14 -11.17 0.66
N ARG A 114 -18.44 -12.30 0.64
CA ARG A 114 -16.96 -12.30 0.74
C ARG A 114 -16.29 -11.69 -0.48
N LEU A 115 -16.86 -11.87 -1.67
CA LEU A 115 -16.34 -11.24 -2.89
C LEU A 115 -16.45 -9.71 -2.81
N GLN A 116 -17.52 -9.21 -2.19
CA GLN A 116 -17.68 -7.77 -1.92
C GLN A 116 -16.67 -7.25 -0.87
N GLU A 117 -16.52 -7.94 0.26
CA GLU A 117 -15.53 -7.58 1.28
C GLU A 117 -14.11 -7.51 0.68
N LEU A 118 -13.80 -8.42 -0.24
CA LEU A 118 -12.52 -8.43 -0.94
C LEU A 118 -12.42 -7.32 -2.00
N ALA A 119 -13.51 -7.00 -2.69
CA ALA A 119 -13.54 -5.90 -3.67
C ALA A 119 -13.33 -4.53 -2.99
N ASP A 120 -13.87 -4.35 -1.79
CA ASP A 120 -13.73 -3.11 -1.01
C ASP A 120 -12.33 -2.93 -0.41
N VAL A 121 -11.62 -4.03 -0.12
CA VAL A 121 -10.26 -4.02 0.45
C VAL A 121 -9.18 -3.84 -0.63
N LEU A 122 -9.52 -3.86 -1.92
CA LEU A 122 -8.55 -3.64 -2.99
C LEU A 122 -7.97 -2.22 -2.94
N PRO A 123 -6.64 -2.08 -2.92
CA PRO A 123 -5.97 -0.77 -2.82
C PRO A 123 -6.24 0.09 -4.06
N GLU A 124 -6.14 1.40 -3.87
CA GLU A 124 -6.27 2.34 -4.97
C GLU A 124 -5.07 2.23 -5.94
N PRO A 125 -5.28 2.46 -7.24
CA PRO A 125 -4.22 2.37 -8.26
C PRO A 125 -3.01 3.27 -7.97
N ALA A 126 -3.20 4.34 -7.19
CA ALA A 126 -2.14 5.26 -6.78
C ALA A 126 -1.07 4.60 -5.89
N TYR A 127 -1.42 3.55 -5.14
CA TYR A 127 -0.49 2.84 -4.26
C TYR A 127 0.27 1.71 -4.97
N LEU A 128 -0.08 1.40 -6.22
CA LEU A 128 0.61 0.40 -7.02
C LEU A 128 1.80 1.04 -7.74
N PHE A 129 2.95 0.36 -7.72
CA PHE A 129 4.19 0.76 -8.44
C PHE A 129 4.86 2.05 -7.93
N ALA A 130 4.56 2.51 -6.71
CA ALA A 130 5.25 3.67 -6.10
C ALA A 130 6.74 3.41 -5.77
N LEU A 131 7.21 2.15 -5.86
CA LEU A 131 8.56 1.74 -5.50
C LEU A 131 9.57 1.74 -6.67
N ASP A 132 9.12 1.89 -7.92
CA ASP A 132 10.01 1.79 -9.10
C ASP A 132 10.51 3.15 -9.62
N GLY A 133 10.06 4.28 -9.05
CA GLY A 133 10.26 5.59 -9.67
C GLY A 133 11.17 6.58 -8.95
N GLY A 134 11.66 6.27 -7.75
CA GLY A 134 12.23 7.28 -6.83
C GLY A 134 13.66 7.06 -6.34
N GLU A 135 14.27 5.89 -6.57
CA GLU A 135 15.56 5.56 -5.91
C GLU A 135 16.81 5.95 -6.74
N ASP A 136 16.69 6.19 -8.05
CA ASP A 136 17.85 6.44 -8.90
C ASP A 136 18.22 7.94 -9.05
N GLU A 137 17.27 8.87 -8.84
CA GLU A 137 17.52 10.30 -9.03
C GLU A 137 18.29 10.96 -7.86
N GLU A 138 18.19 10.41 -6.64
CA GLU A 138 18.89 10.96 -5.46
C GLU A 138 20.26 10.31 -5.25
N ALA A 139 20.43 9.03 -5.59
CA ALA A 139 21.71 8.31 -5.41
C ALA A 139 22.80 8.70 -6.43
N GLU A 140 22.44 9.31 -7.57
CA GLU A 140 23.41 9.75 -8.58
C GLU A 140 23.95 11.18 -8.37
N LYS A 141 23.24 12.02 -7.61
CA LYS A 141 23.72 13.38 -7.31
C LYS A 141 24.89 13.36 -6.30
N GLU A 142 24.84 12.48 -5.30
CA GLU A 142 25.93 12.35 -4.32
C GLU A 142 27.23 11.78 -4.92
N LYS A 143 27.17 10.94 -5.96
CA LYS A 143 28.38 10.34 -6.56
C LYS A 143 29.21 11.30 -7.42
N VAL A 144 28.68 12.45 -7.82
CA VAL A 144 29.43 13.45 -8.60
C VAL A 144 30.22 14.39 -7.68
N GLU A 145 29.68 14.70 -6.50
CA GLU A 145 30.32 15.65 -5.58
C GLU A 145 31.54 15.06 -4.86
N GLU A 146 31.63 13.73 -4.69
CA GLU A 146 32.76 13.08 -4.00
C GLU A 146 34.07 12.98 -4.81
N LYS A 147 34.13 13.47 -6.06
CA LYS A 147 35.36 13.36 -6.90
C LYS A 147 36.16 14.65 -7.12
N GLU A 148 35.77 15.77 -6.51
CA GLU A 148 36.49 17.04 -6.69
C GLU A 148 37.50 17.40 -5.58
N GLU A 149 37.51 16.71 -4.44
CA GLU A 149 38.44 17.02 -3.34
C GLU A 149 39.47 15.91 -3.13
N ASP A 150 40.50 15.87 -3.97
CA ASP A 150 41.82 15.34 -3.59
C ASP A 150 42.84 15.69 -4.68
N ASN A 151 43.27 16.96 -4.72
CA ASN A 151 44.52 17.38 -5.35
C ASN A 151 45.06 18.66 -4.67
N GLU A 152 45.27 18.61 -3.36
CA GLU A 152 46.22 19.50 -2.69
C GLU A 152 47.53 18.75 -2.40
N ASP A 153 48.22 18.32 -3.46
CA ASP A 153 49.66 18.02 -3.38
C ASP A 153 50.41 19.06 -4.21
N GLY A 154 51.02 20.02 -3.52
CA GLY A 154 51.84 21.10 -4.08
C GLY A 154 53.19 20.61 -4.61
N LEU A 155 53.17 19.70 -5.59
CA LEU A 155 54.34 19.28 -6.37
C LEU A 155 54.21 19.79 -7.80
N ILE A 156 55.26 20.43 -8.30
CA ILE A 156 55.36 20.90 -9.69
C ILE A 156 55.43 19.66 -10.59
N VAL A 157 54.33 19.38 -11.31
CA VAL A 157 54.23 18.33 -12.35
C VAL A 157 54.32 19.00 -13.71
N ASP A 158 55.03 18.38 -14.66
CA ASP A 158 55.19 18.86 -16.05
C ASP A 158 53.83 19.17 -16.72
N ASP A 159 53.76 20.28 -17.45
CA ASP A 159 52.53 20.81 -18.07
C ASP A 159 51.89 19.83 -19.09
N GLN A 160 52.66 18.88 -19.62
CA GLN A 160 52.22 17.93 -20.64
C GLN A 160 51.27 16.86 -20.07
N ASP A 161 51.55 16.35 -18.85
CA ASP A 161 50.70 15.39 -18.16
C ASP A 161 49.38 16.01 -17.67
N ARG A 162 49.36 17.33 -17.44
CA ARG A 162 48.17 18.06 -17.00
C ARG A 162 47.14 18.16 -18.12
N VAL A 163 47.57 18.41 -19.35
CA VAL A 163 46.68 18.56 -20.52
C VAL A 163 46.04 17.22 -20.90
N GLU A 164 46.78 16.11 -20.83
CA GLU A 164 46.23 14.77 -21.09
C GLU A 164 45.22 14.31 -20.04
N ARG A 165 45.35 14.76 -18.79
CA ARG A 165 44.36 14.49 -17.73
C ARG A 165 43.08 15.28 -17.94
N ILE A 166 43.17 16.53 -18.42
CA ILE A 166 42.00 17.36 -18.71
C ILE A 166 41.19 16.77 -19.87
N SER A 167 41.85 16.32 -20.96
CA SER A 167 41.15 15.72 -22.10
C SER A 167 40.50 14.38 -21.75
N LYS A 168 41.13 13.55 -20.90
CA LYS A 168 40.53 12.30 -20.40
C LYS A 168 39.32 12.56 -19.49
N LYS A 169 39.39 13.55 -18.60
CA LYS A 169 38.26 13.93 -17.73
C LYS A 169 37.06 14.43 -18.52
N GLN A 170 37.28 15.26 -19.54
CA GLN A 170 36.20 15.72 -20.43
C GLN A 170 35.52 14.55 -21.15
N LEU A 171 36.31 13.59 -21.62
CA LEU A 171 35.78 12.40 -22.31
C LEU A 171 35.00 11.48 -21.36
N GLU A 172 35.43 11.37 -20.10
CA GLU A 172 34.71 10.65 -19.04
C GLU A 172 33.40 11.36 -18.66
N GLU A 173 33.40 12.69 -18.58
CA GLU A 173 32.20 13.50 -18.32
C GLU A 173 31.16 13.37 -19.44
N GLU A 174 31.59 13.44 -20.70
CA GLU A 174 30.72 13.22 -21.87
C GLU A 174 30.13 11.80 -21.87
N TYR A 175 30.93 10.78 -21.51
CA TYR A 175 30.47 9.40 -21.41
C TYR A 175 29.45 9.20 -20.28
N ILE A 176 29.68 9.82 -19.11
CA ILE A 176 28.74 9.78 -17.98
C ILE A 176 27.44 10.52 -18.34
N GLN A 177 27.52 11.64 -19.06
CA GLN A 177 26.33 12.35 -19.54
C GLN A 177 25.52 11.52 -20.52
N ALA A 178 26.16 10.85 -21.48
CA ALA A 178 25.49 9.95 -22.42
C ALA A 178 24.78 8.78 -21.72
N ILE A 179 25.42 8.15 -20.72
CA ILE A 179 24.80 7.09 -19.91
C ILE A 179 23.58 7.63 -19.14
N ARG A 180 23.67 8.84 -18.58
CA ARG A 180 22.53 9.44 -17.87
C ARG A 180 21.34 9.72 -18.77
N GLU A 181 21.60 10.14 -20.00
CA GLU A 181 20.52 10.37 -20.97
C GLU A 181 19.85 9.04 -21.35
N GLU A 182 20.63 7.98 -21.60
CA GLU A 182 20.10 6.64 -21.89
C GLU A 182 19.29 6.06 -20.71
N VAL A 183 19.80 6.18 -19.48
CA VAL A 183 19.09 5.74 -18.26
C VAL A 183 17.79 6.55 -18.04
N LYS A 184 17.80 7.85 -18.32
CA LYS A 184 16.58 8.68 -18.23
C LYS A 184 15.53 8.24 -19.24
N GLU A 185 15.94 7.95 -20.48
CA GLU A 185 15.04 7.45 -21.51
C GLU A 185 14.40 6.12 -21.08
N ASP A 186 15.18 5.16 -20.60
CA ASP A 186 14.68 3.88 -20.08
C ASP A 186 13.73 4.04 -18.89
N VAL A 187 14.04 4.93 -17.94
CA VAL A 187 13.17 5.23 -16.79
C VAL A 187 11.84 5.86 -17.25
N THR A 188 11.86 6.72 -18.27
CA THR A 188 10.61 7.31 -18.81
C THR A 188 9.74 6.27 -19.50
N LEU A 189 10.34 5.33 -20.25
CA LEU A 189 9.63 4.22 -20.87
C LEU A 189 9.01 3.29 -19.83
N GLN A 190 9.74 2.99 -18.74
CA GLN A 190 9.23 2.20 -17.62
C GLN A 190 8.10 2.94 -16.87
N LYS A 191 8.21 4.25 -16.65
CA LYS A 191 7.13 5.05 -16.05
C LYS A 191 5.86 5.03 -16.92
N ALA A 192 5.99 5.16 -18.24
CA ALA A 192 4.86 5.10 -19.17
C ALA A 192 4.15 3.73 -19.14
N THR A 193 4.93 2.64 -19.19
CA THR A 193 4.37 1.28 -19.09
C THR A 193 3.71 1.02 -17.74
N ASN A 194 4.30 1.49 -16.63
CA ASN A 194 3.70 1.39 -15.31
C ASN A 194 2.39 2.20 -15.20
N GLU A 195 2.30 3.34 -15.87
CA GLU A 195 1.08 4.14 -15.92
C GLU A 195 -0.03 3.45 -16.73
N GLU A 196 0.30 2.80 -17.84
CA GLU A 196 -0.62 1.93 -18.56
C GLU A 196 -1.12 0.76 -17.68
N LEU A 197 -0.24 0.15 -16.89
CA LEU A 197 -0.61 -0.92 -15.95
C LEU A 197 -1.53 -0.40 -14.84
N ARG A 198 -1.30 0.82 -14.32
CA ARG A 198 -2.19 1.47 -13.35
C ARG A 198 -3.57 1.71 -13.92
N GLN A 199 -3.65 2.18 -15.16
CA GLN A 199 -4.93 2.39 -15.85
C GLN A 199 -5.67 1.08 -16.07
N ARG A 200 -4.97 0.01 -16.50
CA ARG A 200 -5.57 -1.33 -16.65
C ARG A 200 -6.09 -1.87 -15.32
N TYR A 201 -5.33 -1.70 -14.24
CA TYR A 201 -5.77 -2.09 -12.90
C TYR A 201 -6.99 -1.30 -12.44
N ALA A 202 -7.01 0.02 -12.66
CA ALA A 202 -8.15 0.87 -12.31
C ALA A 202 -9.42 0.42 -13.04
N ALA A 203 -9.32 0.16 -14.35
CA ALA A 203 -10.44 -0.34 -15.15
C ALA A 203 -10.92 -1.72 -14.67
N LEU A 204 -10.00 -2.63 -14.34
CA LEU A 204 -10.35 -3.95 -13.78
C LEU A 204 -11.02 -3.85 -12.41
N ARG A 205 -10.57 -2.94 -11.55
CA ARG A 205 -11.17 -2.67 -10.24
C ARG A 205 -12.58 -2.12 -10.39
N GLU A 206 -12.79 -1.17 -11.30
CA GLU A 206 -14.12 -0.61 -11.59
C GLU A 206 -15.08 -1.68 -12.11
N GLN A 207 -14.63 -2.51 -13.07
CA GLN A 207 -15.41 -3.65 -13.57
C GLN A 207 -15.76 -4.65 -12.47
N LEU A 208 -14.82 -4.95 -11.57
CA LEU A 208 -15.05 -5.87 -10.46
C LEU A 208 -16.09 -5.32 -9.47
N VAL A 209 -16.03 -4.03 -9.18
CA VAL A 209 -17.02 -3.34 -8.32
C VAL A 209 -18.40 -3.31 -8.99
N GLU A 210 -18.46 -3.04 -10.29
CA GLU A 210 -19.74 -3.04 -11.02
C GLU A 210 -20.37 -4.45 -11.06
N ILE A 211 -19.56 -5.48 -11.30
CA ILE A 211 -20.02 -6.87 -11.32
C ILE A 211 -20.45 -7.31 -9.92
N SER A 212 -19.72 -6.96 -8.87
CA SER A 212 -20.09 -7.32 -7.49
C SER A 212 -21.42 -6.68 -7.09
N GLN A 213 -21.63 -5.40 -7.41
CA GLN A 213 -22.90 -4.69 -7.18
C GLN A 213 -24.07 -5.35 -7.92
N LYS A 214 -23.91 -5.72 -9.19
CA LYS A 214 -24.94 -6.44 -9.97
C LYS A 214 -25.27 -7.79 -9.34
N LEU A 215 -24.26 -8.55 -8.92
CA LEU A 215 -24.44 -9.85 -8.29
C LEU A 215 -25.24 -9.77 -6.99
N ILE A 216 -25.00 -8.72 -6.18
CA ILE A 216 -25.76 -8.47 -4.95
C ILE A 216 -27.20 -8.12 -5.27
N TYR A 217 -27.44 -7.26 -6.26
CA TYR A 217 -28.78 -6.90 -6.68
C TYR A 217 -29.57 -8.14 -7.13
N ASP A 218 -28.96 -9.00 -7.94
CA ASP A 218 -29.58 -10.24 -8.39
C ASP A 218 -29.83 -11.21 -7.23
N GLN A 219 -28.91 -11.29 -6.26
CA GLN A 219 -29.10 -12.10 -5.06
C GLN A 219 -30.24 -11.57 -4.17
N GLN A 220 -30.31 -10.26 -3.95
CA GLN A 220 -31.41 -9.63 -3.19
C GLN A 220 -32.75 -9.85 -3.89
N LYS A 221 -32.78 -9.74 -5.22
CA LYS A 221 -33.95 -10.01 -6.03
C LYS A 221 -34.38 -11.48 -5.93
N LEU A 222 -33.44 -12.42 -5.99
CA LEU A 222 -33.72 -13.84 -5.77
C LEU A 222 -34.29 -14.09 -4.38
N GLY A 223 -33.69 -13.53 -3.33
CA GLY A 223 -34.21 -13.64 -1.96
C GLY A 223 -35.62 -13.06 -1.81
N TYR A 224 -35.91 -11.95 -2.50
CA TYR A 224 -37.26 -11.38 -2.54
C TYR A 224 -38.25 -12.29 -3.27
N LEU A 225 -37.86 -12.87 -4.41
CA LEU A 225 -38.70 -13.80 -5.17
C LEU A 225 -38.97 -15.10 -4.41
N GLU A 226 -37.97 -15.67 -3.73
CA GLU A 226 -38.17 -16.84 -2.86
C GLU A 226 -39.09 -16.51 -1.68
N ALA A 227 -38.96 -15.32 -1.08
CA ALA A 227 -39.86 -14.88 -0.02
C ALA A 227 -41.29 -14.66 -0.53
N LEU A 228 -41.45 -14.16 -1.76
CA LEU A 228 -42.74 -14.01 -2.42
C LEU A 228 -43.35 -15.38 -2.74
N GLU A 229 -42.55 -16.30 -3.28
CA GLU A 229 -42.95 -17.67 -3.58
C GLU A 229 -43.45 -18.37 -2.31
N LYS A 230 -42.70 -18.31 -1.20
CA LYS A 230 -43.15 -18.83 0.10
C LYS A 230 -44.45 -18.20 0.59
N LYS A 231 -44.65 -16.90 0.38
CA LYS A 231 -45.92 -16.23 0.73
C LYS A 231 -47.08 -16.71 -0.15
N VAL A 232 -46.84 -16.89 -1.46
CA VAL A 232 -47.83 -17.40 -2.41
C VAL A 232 -48.16 -18.87 -2.12
N GLU A 233 -47.16 -19.70 -1.83
CA GLU A 233 -47.35 -21.08 -1.40
C GLU A 233 -48.14 -21.16 -0.08
N ALA A 234 -47.83 -20.33 0.91
CA ALA A 234 -48.59 -20.26 2.15
C ALA A 234 -50.06 -19.87 1.91
N LEU A 235 -50.32 -18.90 1.03
CA LEU A 235 -51.67 -18.52 0.60
C LEU A 235 -52.37 -19.69 -0.12
N LYS A 236 -51.67 -20.39 -1.01
CA LYS A 236 -52.22 -21.50 -1.80
C LYS A 236 -52.48 -22.75 -0.95
N GLY A 237 -51.63 -23.03 0.04
CA GLY A 237 -51.82 -24.07 1.04
C GLY A 237 -53.00 -23.78 1.98
N SER A 238 -53.16 -22.52 2.40
CA SER A 238 -54.32 -22.10 3.20
C SER A 238 -55.65 -22.19 2.44
N GLY A 239 -55.63 -22.00 1.11
CA GLY A 239 -56.80 -22.14 0.25
C GLY A 239 -57.23 -23.60 0.03
N MET A 240 -56.34 -24.58 0.24
CA MET A 240 -56.62 -25.99 0.00
C MET A 240 -57.16 -26.69 1.26
N GLU A 241 -56.77 -26.27 2.47
CA GLU A 241 -57.40 -26.71 3.73
C GLU A 241 -58.75 -26.03 3.99
N ALA A 242 -58.99 -24.83 3.45
CA ALA A 242 -60.29 -24.15 3.56
C ALA A 242 -61.37 -24.71 2.61
N SER A 243 -61.00 -25.50 1.60
CA SER A 243 -61.96 -26.03 0.61
C SER A 243 -62.79 -27.21 1.13
N GLU A 244 -62.45 -27.83 2.25
CA GLU A 244 -63.26 -28.89 2.89
C GLU A 244 -64.01 -28.39 4.15
N ALA A 245 -63.85 -27.12 4.55
CA ALA A 245 -64.48 -26.56 5.75
C ALA A 245 -65.26 -25.25 5.52
N SER A 246 -65.38 -24.75 4.28
CA SER A 246 -65.98 -23.43 4.00
C SER A 246 -67.44 -23.49 3.51
N GLU A 247 -68.36 -23.83 4.42
CA GLU A 247 -69.71 -23.25 4.41
C GLU A 247 -69.86 -22.08 5.43
N ALA A 248 -68.77 -21.62 6.05
CA ALA A 248 -68.84 -20.67 7.19
C ALA A 248 -67.98 -19.39 7.10
N SER A 249 -67.40 -19.03 5.95
CA SER A 249 -66.45 -17.89 5.86
C SER A 249 -66.75 -16.92 4.70
N GLU A 250 -67.95 -16.30 4.70
CA GLU A 250 -68.22 -15.13 3.85
C GLU A 250 -67.46 -13.86 4.30
N GLY A 251 -67.04 -13.76 5.57
CA GLY A 251 -66.40 -12.54 6.09
C GLY A 251 -64.96 -12.27 5.60
N GLY A 252 -64.23 -13.29 5.11
CA GLY A 252 -62.83 -13.12 4.66
C GLY A 252 -62.69 -12.60 3.22
N ARG A 253 -63.72 -12.80 2.37
CA ARG A 253 -63.73 -12.32 0.99
C ARG A 253 -63.97 -10.80 0.92
N ASP A 254 -64.90 -10.31 1.75
CA ASP A 254 -65.21 -8.88 1.84
C ASP A 254 -64.02 -8.05 2.33
N ASP A 255 -63.20 -8.59 3.23
CA ASP A 255 -62.02 -7.90 3.75
C ASP A 255 -60.90 -7.78 2.71
N LEU A 256 -60.76 -8.78 1.83
CA LEU A 256 -59.80 -8.75 0.73
C LEU A 256 -60.23 -7.74 -0.36
N GLU A 257 -61.52 -7.71 -0.71
CA GLU A 257 -62.06 -6.72 -1.65
C GLU A 257 -61.94 -5.29 -1.10
N ALA A 258 -62.16 -5.10 0.20
CA ALA A 258 -61.97 -3.83 0.89
C ALA A 258 -60.49 -3.40 0.95
N GLN A 259 -59.54 -4.34 1.00
CA GLN A 259 -58.11 -4.04 0.92
C GLN A 259 -57.67 -3.71 -0.50
N ILE A 260 -58.19 -4.42 -1.52
CA ILE A 260 -57.91 -4.16 -2.93
C ILE A 260 -58.42 -2.76 -3.35
N THR A 261 -59.63 -2.39 -2.91
CA THR A 261 -60.16 -1.04 -3.16
C THR A 261 -59.36 0.05 -2.45
N ARG A 262 -58.95 -0.17 -1.19
CA ARG A 262 -58.05 0.75 -0.47
C ARG A 262 -56.70 0.92 -1.17
N PHE A 263 -56.13 -0.18 -1.69
CA PHE A 263 -54.86 -0.13 -2.42
C PHE A 263 -55.00 0.64 -3.74
N ARG A 264 -56.10 0.43 -4.47
CA ARG A 264 -56.41 1.15 -5.71
C ARG A 264 -56.51 2.67 -5.49
N ILE A 265 -57.20 3.08 -4.42
CA ILE A 265 -57.32 4.50 -4.05
C ILE A 265 -55.96 5.10 -3.67
N LEU A 266 -55.08 4.32 -3.02
CA LEU A 266 -53.73 4.76 -2.66
C LEU A 266 -52.84 4.95 -3.89
N VAL A 267 -52.94 4.04 -4.87
CA VAL A 267 -52.21 4.16 -6.14
C VAL A 267 -52.71 5.37 -6.94
N GLU A 268 -54.02 5.57 -7.07
CA GLU A 268 -54.58 6.77 -7.72
C GLU A 268 -54.14 8.07 -7.04
N LYS A 269 -54.08 8.08 -5.70
CA LYS A 269 -53.57 9.24 -4.94
C LYS A 269 -52.08 9.48 -5.14
N LEU A 270 -51.28 8.44 -5.30
CA LEU A 270 -49.85 8.58 -5.60
C LEU A 270 -49.62 9.10 -7.01
N GLU A 271 -50.37 8.61 -8.00
CA GLU A 271 -50.30 9.11 -9.38
C GLU A 271 -50.64 10.61 -9.46
N TYR A 272 -51.63 11.07 -8.68
CA TYR A 272 -51.99 12.48 -8.58
C TYR A 272 -50.99 13.34 -7.79
N ALA A 273 -50.18 12.75 -6.91
CA ALA A 273 -49.16 13.45 -6.13
C ALA A 273 -47.81 13.56 -6.87
N THR A 274 -47.62 12.75 -7.90
CA THR A 274 -46.42 12.74 -8.77
C THR A 274 -46.58 13.55 -10.06
N THR A 275 -47.74 14.17 -10.27
CA THR A 275 -47.99 15.18 -11.31
C THR A 275 -48.04 16.58 -10.70
#